data_AF-A0A0R3PDC9-F1
#
_entry.id   AF-A0A0R3PDC9-F1
#
_cell.length_a   1.000
_cell.length_b   1.000
_cell.length_c   1.000
_cell.angle_alpha   90.00
_cell.angle_beta   90.00
_cell.angle_gamma   90.00
#
_symmetry.space_group_name_H-M   'P 1'
#
loop_
_entity.id
_entity.type
_entity.pdbx_description
1 polymer ?
#
loop_
_entity_poly.entity_id
_entity_poly.type
_entity_poly.pdbx_seq_one_letter_code
_entity_poly.pdbx_strand_id
1 'polypeptide(L)'
;MMLEFIRQSKRTNYNYNLTYDYGSVFQNGTRALGNFYSSSKNGWPTIIASDADYSQTFGSGSVSFYDKLMMNLHYACLCEKNPISTFYLQLHISNSPL
;
A
#
# COMPACT_ATOMS: atom_id res chain seq x y z
N MET A 1 9.86 21.20 9.47
CA MET A 1 10.15 20.13 8.48
C MET A 1 9.26 18.95 8.81
N MET A 2 8.44 18.51 7.86
CA MET A 2 7.40 17.49 8.05
C MET A 2 8.01 16.12 7.70
N LEU A 3 8.56 15.41 8.70
CA LEU A 3 9.27 14.13 8.52
C LEU A 3 8.41 13.04 7.84
N GLU A 4 7.08 13.20 7.93
CA GLU A 4 6.07 12.28 7.42
C GLU A 4 6.08 12.07 5.89
N PHE A 5 6.69 12.99 5.12
CA PHE A 5 6.76 12.92 3.65
C PHE A 5 8.16 12.61 3.12
N ILE A 6 9.13 12.34 4.00
CA ILE A 6 10.49 12.05 3.58
C ILE A 6 10.58 10.61 3.07
N ARG A 7 10.90 10.49 1.78
CA ARG A 7 11.15 9.20 1.13
C ARG A 7 12.31 8.47 1.80
N GLN A 8 12.09 7.21 2.16
CA GLN A 8 13.12 6.33 2.69
C GLN A 8 13.97 5.68 1.59
N SER A 9 15.22 5.38 1.91
CA SER A 9 16.14 4.67 1.02
C SER A 9 15.79 3.17 0.93
N LYS A 10 16.21 2.48 -0.13
CA LYS A 10 16.06 1.01 -0.24
C LYS A 10 16.77 0.24 0.88
N ARG A 11 17.79 0.85 1.52
CA ARG A 11 18.52 0.25 2.65
C ARG A 11 17.69 0.26 3.93
N THR A 12 16.84 1.27 4.11
CA THR A 12 16.03 1.46 5.32
C THR A 12 14.57 1.04 5.13
N ASN A 13 14.11 0.92 3.88
CA ASN A 13 12.78 0.45 3.52
C ASN A 13 12.85 -0.35 2.20
N TYR A 14 12.72 -1.67 2.32
CA TYR A 14 12.71 -2.58 1.18
C TYR A 14 11.29 -3.12 0.96
N ASN A 15 10.80 -2.96 -0.27
CA ASN A 15 9.42 -3.27 -0.65
C ASN A 15 9.25 -4.69 -1.24
N TYR A 16 10.26 -5.57 -1.10
CA TYR A 16 10.22 -6.93 -1.68
C TYR A 16 10.01 -6.98 -3.19
N ASN A 17 10.40 -5.91 -3.90
CA ASN A 17 10.18 -5.76 -5.34
C ASN A 17 8.69 -5.71 -5.76
N LEU A 18 7.78 -5.41 -4.83
CA LEU A 18 6.37 -5.17 -5.10
C LEU A 18 6.14 -3.76 -5.67
N THR A 19 5.12 -3.60 -6.50
CA THR A 19 4.67 -2.30 -6.99
C THR A 19 3.99 -1.49 -5.90
N TYR A 20 3.86 -0.18 -6.10
CA TYR A 20 3.21 0.71 -5.15
C TYR A 20 1.70 0.47 -5.14
N ASP A 21 1.14 0.23 -3.96
CA ASP A 21 -0.29 -0.01 -3.79
C ASP A 21 -0.99 1.25 -3.26
N TYR A 22 -1.70 1.96 -4.14
CA TYR A 22 -2.51 3.13 -3.77
C TYR A 22 -3.63 2.77 -2.79
N GLY A 23 -4.12 1.53 -2.81
CA GLY A 23 -5.19 1.01 -1.96
C GLY A 23 -4.73 0.53 -0.59
N SER A 24 -3.44 0.55 -0.30
CA SER A 24 -2.89 0.11 0.99
C SER A 24 -3.53 0.86 2.17
N VAL A 25 -3.79 0.16 3.27
CA VAL A 25 -4.25 0.80 4.53
C VAL A 25 -3.15 1.66 5.17
N PHE A 26 -1.88 1.37 4.86
CA PHE A 26 -0.73 2.15 5.33
C PHE A 26 -0.57 3.46 4.60
N GLN A 27 -1.21 3.59 3.44
CA GLN A 27 -1.23 4.83 2.71
C GLN A 27 -1.96 5.87 3.55
N ASN A 28 -1.30 6.99 3.86
CA ASN A 28 -1.89 8.09 4.62
C ASN A 28 -3.25 8.45 4.03
N GLY A 29 -4.27 7.96 4.72
CA GLY A 29 -5.52 7.64 4.07
C GLY A 29 -6.43 8.84 4.06
N THR A 30 -6.66 9.30 2.85
CA THR A 30 -7.89 9.91 2.37
C THR A 30 -9.19 9.45 3.05
N ARG A 31 -9.30 8.21 3.55
CA ARG A 31 -10.60 7.62 3.94
C ARG A 31 -10.76 7.18 5.39
N ALA A 32 -9.78 7.37 6.27
CA ALA A 32 -10.01 7.06 7.69
C ALA A 32 -10.83 8.16 8.40
N LEU A 33 -10.71 9.43 8.04
CA LEU A 33 -11.50 10.55 8.61
C LEU A 33 -11.53 11.76 7.64
N GLY A 34 -12.15 11.60 6.47
CA GLY A 34 -12.64 12.73 5.66
C GLY A 34 -11.62 13.80 5.22
N ASN A 35 -10.31 13.54 5.15
CA ASN A 35 -9.36 14.58 4.76
C ASN A 35 -8.14 14.01 4.00
N PHE A 36 -8.17 14.08 2.66
CA PHE A 36 -6.96 14.27 1.80
C PHE A 36 -6.06 15.45 2.29
N TYR A 37 -6.59 16.21 3.23
CA TYR A 37 -6.16 17.50 3.74
C TYR A 37 -5.62 17.45 5.17
N SER A 38 -5.50 16.27 5.81
CA SER A 38 -5.23 16.19 7.26
C SER A 38 -3.88 16.81 7.66
N SER A 39 -2.91 16.86 6.75
CA SER A 39 -1.62 17.55 6.93
C SER A 39 -1.57 18.91 6.22
N SER A 40 -2.69 19.34 5.64
CA SER A 40 -2.82 20.56 4.83
C SER A 40 -3.39 21.70 5.65
N LYS A 41 -2.63 22.79 5.80
CA LYS A 41 -3.12 23.99 6.50
C LYS A 41 -4.15 24.80 5.68
N ASN A 42 -4.22 24.55 4.38
CA ASN A 42 -5.00 25.34 3.42
C ASN A 42 -6.10 24.53 2.72
N GLY A 43 -6.36 23.28 3.15
CA GLY A 43 -7.43 22.46 2.59
C GLY A 43 -7.17 21.96 1.16
N TRP A 44 -5.90 21.94 0.72
CA TRP A 44 -5.49 21.35 -0.56
C TRP A 44 -4.82 19.99 -0.36
N PRO A 45 -4.97 19.02 -1.27
CA PRO A 45 -4.45 17.68 -1.06
C PRO A 45 -2.92 17.73 -0.95
N THR A 46 -2.35 17.04 0.04
CA THR A 46 -0.89 16.96 0.23
C THR A 46 -0.26 15.82 -0.56
N ILE A 47 -1.07 14.86 -1.02
CA ILE A 47 -0.68 13.72 -1.84
C ILE A 47 -1.67 13.63 -3.00
N ILE A 48 -1.15 13.48 -4.22
CA ILE A 48 -1.93 13.28 -5.45
C ILE A 48 -1.30 12.08 -6.17
N ALA A 49 -2.13 11.15 -6.66
CA ALA A 49 -1.62 10.04 -7.45
C ALA A 49 -1.08 10.56 -8.78
N SER A 50 -0.04 9.91 -9.29
CA SER A 50 0.48 10.23 -10.62
C SER A 50 -0.54 9.94 -11.72
N ASP A 51 -1.40 8.93 -11.50
CA ASP A 51 -2.56 8.64 -12.33
C ASP A 51 -3.83 8.96 -11.53
N ALA A 52 -4.68 9.81 -12.12
CA ALA A 52 -5.87 10.34 -11.49
C ALA A 52 -6.87 9.24 -11.09
N ASP A 53 -6.91 8.13 -11.81
CA ASP A 53 -7.90 7.06 -11.59
C ASP A 53 -7.68 6.36 -10.24
N TYR A 54 -6.44 6.27 -9.76
CA TYR A 54 -6.10 5.72 -8.45
C TYR A 54 -6.31 6.71 -7.29
N SER A 55 -6.69 7.96 -7.58
CA SER A 55 -6.89 8.97 -6.53
C SER A 55 -8.06 8.60 -5.60
N GLN A 56 -9.05 7.88 -6.09
CA GLN A 56 -10.22 7.49 -5.31
C GLN A 56 -9.95 6.29 -4.37
N THR A 57 -8.95 5.48 -4.70
CA THR A 57 -8.58 4.26 -3.97
C THR A 57 -7.60 4.52 -2.82
N PHE A 58 -7.08 5.74 -2.68
CA PHE A 58 -6.14 6.10 -1.61
C PHE A 58 -6.63 5.70 -0.21
N GLY A 59 -5.78 4.96 0.50
CA GLY A 59 -5.96 4.67 1.92
C GLY A 59 -7.26 3.95 2.22
N SER A 60 -7.40 2.75 1.69
CA SER A 60 -8.57 1.90 1.95
C SER A 60 -8.79 1.71 3.46
N GLY A 61 -10.06 1.66 3.88
CA GLY A 61 -10.42 1.29 5.26
C GLY A 61 -10.19 -0.19 5.59
N SER A 62 -9.78 -1.00 4.60
CA SER A 62 -9.49 -2.42 4.74
C SER A 62 -8.05 -2.74 4.35
N VAL A 63 -7.46 -3.77 4.96
CA VAL A 63 -6.14 -4.30 4.60
C VAL A 63 -6.14 -4.78 3.15
N SER A 64 -5.22 -4.27 2.33
CA SER A 64 -5.12 -4.66 0.93
C SER A 64 -4.45 -6.03 0.76
N PHE A 65 -4.50 -6.58 -0.45
CA PHE A 65 -3.77 -7.79 -0.78
C PHE A 65 -2.25 -7.60 -0.63
N TYR A 66 -1.71 -6.46 -1.09
CA TYR A 66 -0.28 -6.16 -0.99
C TYR A 66 0.17 -5.92 0.44
N ASP A 67 -0.68 -5.33 1.29
CA ASP A 67 -0.41 -5.20 2.72
C ASP A 67 -0.18 -6.58 3.35
N LYS A 68 -1.09 -7.52 3.09
CA LYS A 68 -0.99 -8.88 3.60
C LYS A 68 0.21 -9.64 3.03
N LEU A 69 0.46 -9.50 1.73
CA LEU A 69 1.58 -10.15 1.05
C LEU A 69 2.93 -9.64 1.58
N MET A 70 3.09 -8.33 1.71
CA MET A 70 4.30 -7.69 2.21
C MET A 70 4.59 -8.10 3.66
N MET A 71 3.57 -8.18 4.51
CA MET A 71 3.69 -8.69 5.88
C MET A 71 4.09 -10.17 5.91
N ASN A 72 3.45 -11.00 5.07
CA ASN A 72 3.80 -12.43 4.99
C ASN A 72 5.23 -12.65 4.48
N LEU A 73 5.70 -11.84 3.53
CA LEU A 73 7.09 -11.86 3.06
C LEU A 73 8.05 -11.44 4.17
N HIS A 74 7.72 -10.38 4.92
CA HIS A 74 8.55 -9.85 5.98
C HIS A 74 8.71 -10.83 7.16
N TYR A 75 7.63 -11.50 7.56
CA TYR A 75 7.62 -12.45 8.67
C TYR A 75 7.78 -13.92 8.23
N ALA A 76 8.09 -14.17 6.96
CA ALA A 76 8.25 -15.51 6.38
C ALA A 76 7.03 -16.44 6.54
N CYS A 77 5.82 -15.88 6.58
CA CYS A 77 4.55 -16.61 6.74
C CYS A 77 4.04 -17.24 5.43
N LEU A 78 4.72 -17.06 4.30
CA LEU A 78 4.40 -17.75 3.05
C LEU A 78 4.76 -19.24 3.07
N CYS A 79 5.53 -19.67 4.07
CA CYS A 79 6.06 -21.04 4.20
C CYS A 79 5.08 -22.02 4.88
N GLU A 80 3.82 -21.64 5.13
CA GLU A 80 2.82 -22.64 5.52
C GLU A 80 2.72 -23.69 4.41
N LYS A 81 3.00 -24.95 4.78
CA LYS A 81 3.10 -26.13 3.91
C LYS A 81 1.77 -26.57 3.29
N ASN A 82 0.89 -25.63 2.96
CA ASN A 82 -0.36 -25.87 2.26
C ASN A 82 -0.25 -25.36 0.82
N PRO A 83 -0.02 -26.24 -0.17
CA PRO A 83 0.20 -25.84 -1.57
C PRO A 83 -0.96 -25.02 -2.13
N ILE A 84 -2.18 -25.24 -1.63
CA ILE A 84 -3.39 -24.52 -2.05
C ILE A 84 -3.27 -23.01 -1.76
N SER A 85 -2.72 -22.60 -0.61
CA SER A 85 -2.59 -21.18 -0.23
C SER A 85 -1.62 -20.43 -1.13
N THR A 86 -0.51 -21.08 -1.49
CA THR A 86 0.54 -20.51 -2.34
C THR A 86 0.08 -20.32 -3.79
N PHE A 87 -0.72 -21.25 -4.33
CA PHE A 87 -1.28 -21.14 -5.68
C PHE A 87 -2.27 -19.98 -5.82
N TYR A 88 -3.14 -19.73 -4.83
CA TYR A 88 -4.07 -18.60 -4.87
C TYR A 88 -3.33 -17.25 -4.81
N LEU A 89 -2.29 -17.14 -3.97
CA LEU A 89 -1.45 -15.94 -3.91
C LEU A 89 -0.76 -15.67 -5.26
N GLN A 90 -0.17 -16.70 -5.87
CA GLN A 90 0.52 -16.59 -7.15
C GLN A 90 -0.44 -16.22 -8.30
N LEU A 91 -1.62 -16.84 -8.34
CA LEU A 91 -2.67 -16.52 -9.31
C LEU A 91 -3.17 -15.09 -9.15
N HIS A 92 -3.37 -14.63 -7.92
CA HIS A 92 -3.81 -13.24 -7.68
C HIS A 92 -2.73 -12.25 -8.11
N ILE A 93 -1.45 -12.48 -7.77
CA ILE A 93 -0.34 -11.63 -8.24
C ILE A 93 -0.26 -11.60 -9.77
N SER A 94 -0.49 -12.72 -10.45
CA SER A 94 -0.44 -12.79 -11.92
C SER A 94 -1.64 -12.16 -12.63
N ASN A 95 -2.77 -11.99 -11.95
CA ASN A 95 -4.02 -11.45 -12.50
C ASN A 95 -4.39 -10.06 -11.97
N SER A 96 -3.62 -9.52 -11.01
CA SER A 96 -3.77 -8.13 -10.60
C SER A 96 -3.40 -7.24 -11.79
N PRO A 97 -4.32 -6.40 -12.29
CA PRO A 97 -3.97 -5.43 -13.31
C PRO A 97 -2.89 -4.49 -12.76
N LEU A 98 -1.87 -4.24 -13.59
CA LEU A 98 -0.84 -3.23 -13.34
C LEU A 98 -1.46 -1.83 -13.15
#